data_AF-A0A8T0FJU9-F1
#
_entry.id   AF-A0A8T0FJU9-F1
#
_cell.length_a   1.000
_cell.length_b   1.000
_cell.length_c   1.000
_cell.angle_alpha   90.00
_cell.angle_beta   90.00
_cell.angle_gamma   90.00
#
_symmetry.space_group_name_H-M   'P 1'
#
loop_
_entity.id
_entity.type
_entity.pdbx_description
1 polymer ?
#
loop_
_entity_poly.entity_id
_entity_poly.type
_entity_poly.pdbx_seq_one_letter_code
_entity_poly.pdbx_strand_id
1 'polypeptide(L)'
;MAMANSIDSQLKSLCRLSLEDISIRRVAVLLCSDPIKFMSPISAVNVCGGKKASRVEVFKRTITELCLPESMTDNLVNIMNFVFLETHKWLKFHEEFLKSKHSRFKYPQYLKHMHWTHMGTVNYRKTAEAMIRDENLDIDQRFRFACLYCLDEDIQDLWQKLSPASKKNFYNNGQPCRCGLPGEIIVFWTCILKGRVDKLDNFLVRAERRHSSFYQYAFESFAGKGYKTATQYFFEKLTCEEKDASLVRTAKSVAASDSSTCQAYTDVFCYLLSLMNAEQFQNVLESSSYAILRSFLDWPKQDAFSEVAKLALPYLKEDDYEQLHFFLSRKFKYVYNYPKLFRDLFLITPKDFRHSTYYLKDFFRRKDTEIIKFMFRNMDPEETLELVLSGITLHCCYELVKEGKWDFLEFFMRESRLSKEDRERFAEAFNSNFASLLELEIRERLTKVVNDIPAGTSNRDFSNCNKVNQIDPRISTSGQPDEESIEGQPRNIKRFRKHIIITG
;
A
#
# COMPACT_ATOMS: atom_id res chain seq x y z
N MET A 1 0.40 15.21 -22.69
CA MET A 1 1.61 15.89 -22.17
C MET A 1 1.35 16.61 -20.83
N ALA A 2 0.28 17.42 -20.68
CA ALA A 2 -0.07 18.07 -19.41
C ALA A 2 -0.38 17.09 -18.25
N MET A 3 -1.08 15.99 -18.52
CA MET A 3 -1.38 14.96 -17.52
C MET A 3 -0.13 14.19 -17.04
N ALA A 4 0.89 14.06 -17.89
CA ALA A 4 2.14 13.36 -17.58
C ALA A 4 3.05 14.13 -16.63
N ASN A 5 3.27 15.41 -16.97
CA ASN A 5 4.02 16.34 -16.13
C ASN A 5 3.25 16.62 -14.83
N SER A 6 1.91 16.56 -14.88
CA SER A 6 1.07 16.57 -13.69
C SER A 6 1.30 15.34 -12.83
N ILE A 7 1.36 14.11 -13.37
CA ILE A 7 1.51 12.88 -12.57
C ILE A 7 2.91 12.73 -11.97
N ASP A 8 4.00 13.01 -12.68
CA ASP A 8 5.35 12.95 -12.10
C ASP A 8 5.56 14.07 -11.05
N SER A 9 5.08 15.29 -11.34
CA SER A 9 5.06 16.38 -10.36
C SER A 9 4.12 16.08 -9.20
N GLN A 10 2.99 15.42 -9.43
CA GLN A 10 2.05 15.00 -8.40
C GLN A 10 2.69 13.89 -7.56
N LEU A 11 3.17 12.79 -8.11
CA LEU A 11 3.84 11.73 -7.35
C LEU A 11 5.04 12.26 -6.53
N LYS A 12 5.81 13.21 -7.07
CA LYS A 12 6.90 13.88 -6.35
C LYS A 12 6.44 14.90 -5.31
N SER A 13 5.30 15.58 -5.52
CA SER A 13 4.74 16.56 -4.56
C SER A 13 3.78 15.95 -3.53
N LEU A 14 3.19 14.79 -3.83
CA LEU A 14 2.20 14.06 -3.04
C LEU A 14 2.79 13.46 -1.75
N CYS A 15 4.12 13.46 -1.60
CA CYS A 15 4.81 13.02 -0.39
C CYS A 15 5.35 14.18 0.46
N ARG A 16 4.82 15.40 0.32
CA ARG A 16 5.18 16.51 1.23
C ARG A 16 4.40 16.37 2.53
N LEU A 17 5.01 15.70 3.50
CA LEU A 17 4.52 15.69 4.88
C LEU A 17 4.64 17.08 5.49
N SER A 18 3.71 17.40 6.38
CA SER A 18 3.84 18.57 7.24
C SER A 18 5.03 18.40 8.19
N LEU A 19 5.58 19.51 8.71
CA LEU A 19 6.62 19.46 9.74
C LEU A 19 6.14 18.74 11.01
N GLU A 20 4.85 18.87 11.32
CA GLU A 20 4.21 18.15 12.43
C GLU A 20 4.25 16.64 12.19
N ASP A 21 3.81 16.16 11.02
CA ASP A 21 3.84 14.74 10.67
C ASP A 21 5.26 14.16 10.70
N ILE A 22 6.23 14.88 10.14
CA ILE A 22 7.65 14.49 10.17
C ILE A 22 8.12 14.38 11.63
N SER A 23 7.76 15.33 12.47
CA SER A 23 8.15 15.37 13.88
C SER A 23 7.55 14.21 14.67
N ILE A 24 6.25 13.94 14.53
CA ILE A 24 5.57 12.84 15.22
C ILE A 24 6.12 11.49 14.76
N ARG A 25 6.37 11.31 13.45
CA ARG A 25 7.00 10.10 12.92
C ARG A 25 8.42 9.91 13.46
N ARG A 26 9.19 10.98 13.60
CA ARG A 26 10.54 10.94 14.19
C ARG A 26 10.50 10.54 15.67
N VAL A 27 9.58 11.09 16.46
CA VAL A 27 9.37 10.69 17.85
C VAL A 27 8.98 9.21 17.94
N ALA A 28 8.03 8.76 17.10
CA ALA A 28 7.63 7.36 17.05
C ALA A 28 8.82 6.43 16.73
N VAL A 29 9.65 6.80 15.76
CA VAL A 29 10.88 6.07 15.41
C VAL A 29 11.83 5.98 16.60
N LEU A 30 12.08 7.07 17.32
CA LEU A 30 12.96 7.07 18.49
C LEU A 30 12.44 6.14 19.59
N LEU A 31 11.14 6.19 19.87
CA LEU A 31 10.49 5.32 20.86
C LEU A 31 10.52 3.84 20.45
N CYS A 32 10.40 3.54 19.14
CA CYS A 32 10.44 2.19 18.61
C CYS A 32 11.86 1.65 18.38
N SER A 33 12.89 2.50 18.33
CA SER A 33 14.26 2.05 18.07
C SER A 33 14.98 1.52 19.31
N ASP A 34 14.43 1.74 20.50
CA ASP A 34 14.94 1.18 21.76
C ASP A 34 14.71 -0.34 21.80
N PRO A 35 15.75 -1.19 21.68
CA PRO A 35 15.58 -2.64 21.61
C PRO A 35 14.94 -3.24 22.87
N ILE A 36 15.12 -2.63 24.04
CA ILE A 36 14.57 -3.12 25.30
C ILE A 36 13.06 -2.88 25.33
N LYS A 37 12.64 -1.65 25.00
CA LYS A 37 11.22 -1.28 24.95
C LYS A 37 10.48 -1.94 23.78
N PHE A 38 11.18 -2.18 22.67
CA PHE A 38 10.62 -2.71 21.43
C PHE A 38 10.43 -4.23 21.42
N MET A 39 11.31 -4.98 22.10
CA MET A 39 11.29 -6.44 22.07
C MET A 39 10.23 -7.09 22.95
N SER A 40 9.80 -6.44 24.05
CA SER A 40 8.73 -6.95 24.91
C SER A 40 7.42 -7.21 24.13
N PRO A 41 6.96 -6.29 23.25
CA PRO A 41 5.88 -6.55 22.29
C PRO A 41 6.15 -7.67 21.29
N ILE A 42 7.37 -7.79 20.75
CA ILE A 42 7.69 -8.81 19.71
C ILE A 42 7.63 -10.22 20.30
N SER A 43 8.19 -10.41 21.49
CA SER A 43 8.11 -11.70 22.19
C SER A 43 6.67 -12.08 22.52
N ALA A 44 5.82 -11.10 22.85
CA ALA A 44 4.40 -11.34 23.12
C ALA A 44 3.58 -11.68 21.87
N VAL A 45 3.95 -11.12 20.70
CA VAL A 45 3.23 -11.34 19.42
C VAL A 45 3.52 -12.72 18.81
N ASN A 46 4.74 -13.26 18.98
CA ASN A 46 5.11 -14.56 18.39
C ASN A 46 4.61 -15.77 19.19
N VAL A 47 4.27 -15.61 20.47
CA VAL A 47 3.88 -16.73 21.35
C VAL A 47 2.36 -16.94 21.40
N CYS A 48 1.57 -15.91 21.10
CA CYS A 48 0.12 -16.03 21.12
C CYS A 48 -0.42 -15.38 19.86
N GLY A 49 -1.05 -16.13 18.95
CA GLY A 49 -1.81 -15.62 17.80
C GLY A 49 -2.99 -14.70 18.15
N GLY A 50 -2.94 -13.99 19.29
CA GLY A 50 -3.94 -13.14 19.89
C GLY A 50 -3.45 -11.70 20.13
N LYS A 51 -4.19 -10.79 19.46
CA LYS A 51 -4.62 -9.44 19.88
C LYS A 51 -3.62 -8.27 19.81
N LYS A 52 -3.80 -7.44 18.75
CA LYS A 52 -3.39 -6.02 18.63
C LYS A 52 -3.57 -5.18 19.91
N ALA A 53 -4.54 -5.53 20.76
CA ALA A 53 -4.81 -4.87 22.04
C ALA A 53 -3.57 -4.83 22.95
N SER A 54 -2.81 -5.93 23.07
CA SER A 54 -1.62 -5.97 23.93
C SER A 54 -0.53 -5.00 23.47
N ARG A 55 -0.37 -4.80 22.15
CA ARG A 55 0.62 -3.89 21.58
C ARG A 55 0.25 -2.42 21.78
N VAL A 56 -1.01 -2.08 21.53
CA VAL A 56 -1.53 -0.71 21.70
C VAL A 56 -1.41 -0.29 23.16
N GLU A 57 -1.70 -1.18 24.10
CA GLU A 57 -1.54 -0.94 25.54
C GLU A 57 -0.08 -0.69 25.94
N VAL A 58 0.87 -1.46 25.40
CA VAL A 58 2.31 -1.22 25.64
C VAL A 58 2.72 0.14 25.10
N PHE A 59 2.32 0.51 23.88
CA PHE A 59 2.63 1.85 23.35
C PHE A 59 1.99 2.96 24.17
N LYS A 60 0.72 2.80 24.59
CA LYS A 60 0.06 3.77 25.46
C LYS A 60 0.82 3.97 26.77
N ARG A 61 1.27 2.88 27.41
CA ARG A 61 2.10 2.96 28.63
C ARG A 61 3.39 3.73 28.41
N THR A 62 4.13 3.41 27.34
CA THR A 62 5.37 4.11 26.98
C THR A 62 5.13 5.61 26.72
N ILE A 63 4.02 5.97 26.09
CA ILE A 63 3.69 7.38 25.79
C ILE A 63 3.17 8.13 27.02
N THR A 64 2.51 7.44 27.96
CA THR A 64 1.99 8.09 29.19
C THR A 64 3.12 8.73 30.00
N GLU A 65 4.34 8.19 29.92
CA GLU A 65 5.56 8.75 30.52
C GLU A 65 5.94 10.13 29.93
N LEU A 66 5.43 10.49 28.75
CA LEU A 66 5.72 11.76 28.06
C LEU A 66 4.73 12.89 28.41
N CYS A 67 3.67 12.61 29.19
CA CYS A 67 2.65 13.58 29.60
C CYS A 67 2.03 14.40 28.43
N LEU A 68 1.80 13.77 27.27
CA LEU A 68 1.23 14.42 26.09
C LEU A 68 -0.30 14.57 26.17
N PRO A 69 -0.90 15.54 25.48
CA PRO A 69 -2.35 15.61 25.29
C PRO A 69 -2.92 14.31 24.68
N GLU A 70 -4.18 13.98 25.00
CA GLU A 70 -4.82 12.72 24.59
C GLU A 70 -4.85 12.56 23.06
N SER A 71 -5.17 13.62 22.33
CA SER A 71 -5.20 13.62 20.86
C SER A 71 -3.83 13.31 20.24
N MET A 72 -2.75 13.88 20.79
CA MET A 72 -1.37 13.58 20.36
C MET A 72 -0.96 12.16 20.75
N THR A 73 -1.39 11.70 21.92
CA THR A 73 -1.13 10.34 22.41
C THR A 73 -1.70 9.31 21.45
N ASP A 74 -2.97 9.42 21.07
CA ASP A 74 -3.60 8.46 20.15
C ASP A 74 -2.97 8.50 18.75
N ASN A 75 -2.61 9.69 18.25
CA ASN A 75 -1.91 9.81 16.98
C ASN A 75 -0.52 9.12 17.03
N LEU A 76 0.25 9.39 18.09
CA LEU A 76 1.57 8.80 18.28
C LEU A 76 1.52 7.27 18.44
N VAL A 77 0.55 6.74 19.21
CA VAL A 77 0.29 5.29 19.34
C VAL A 77 0.06 4.67 17.96
N ASN A 78 -0.77 5.31 17.14
CA ASN A 78 -1.08 4.83 15.80
C ASN A 78 0.18 4.79 14.93
N ILE A 79 0.97 5.87 14.89
CA ILE A 79 2.20 5.94 14.10
C ILE A 79 3.25 4.94 14.60
N MET A 80 3.45 4.80 15.92
CA MET A 80 4.33 3.78 16.50
C MET A 80 3.95 2.38 16.04
N ASN A 81 2.66 2.08 15.90
CA ASN A 81 2.22 0.79 15.36
C ASN A 81 2.66 0.57 13.91
N PHE A 82 2.72 1.61 13.07
CA PHE A 82 3.23 1.51 11.70
C PHE A 82 4.74 1.36 11.64
N VAL A 83 5.47 2.13 12.44
CA VAL A 83 6.94 1.99 12.58
C VAL A 83 7.30 0.58 13.05
N PHE A 84 6.56 0.04 14.02
CA PHE A 84 6.70 -1.35 14.47
C PHE A 84 6.46 -2.35 13.34
N LEU A 85 5.36 -2.19 12.60
CA LEU A 85 5.03 -3.07 11.48
C LEU A 85 6.10 -3.01 10.38
N GLU A 86 6.65 -1.84 10.09
CA GLU A 86 7.73 -1.67 9.11
C GLU A 86 9.02 -2.36 9.58
N THR A 87 9.35 -2.25 10.86
CA THR A 87 10.48 -2.99 11.46
C THR A 87 10.30 -4.50 11.30
N HIS A 88 9.11 -5.00 11.66
CA HIS A 88 8.78 -6.41 11.54
C HIS A 88 8.79 -6.89 10.09
N LYS A 89 8.30 -6.07 9.16
CA LYS A 89 8.36 -6.33 7.72
C LYS A 89 9.80 -6.46 7.26
N TRP A 90 10.68 -5.53 7.64
CA TRP A 90 12.10 -5.60 7.31
C TRP A 90 12.73 -6.88 7.85
N LEU A 91 12.47 -7.22 9.12
CA LEU A 91 13.00 -8.43 9.76
C LEU A 91 12.54 -9.70 9.06
N LYS A 92 11.25 -9.80 8.73
CA LYS A 92 10.66 -10.94 8.02
C LYS A 92 11.22 -11.08 6.62
N PHE A 93 11.37 -9.97 5.89
CA PHE A 93 11.95 -9.98 4.54
C PHE A 93 13.40 -10.48 4.56
N HIS A 94 14.16 -10.15 5.61
CA HIS A 94 15.55 -10.58 5.75
C HIS A 94 15.71 -11.91 6.51
N GLU A 95 14.62 -12.55 6.94
CA GLU A 95 14.69 -13.70 7.86
C GLU A 95 15.58 -14.82 7.32
N GLU A 96 15.44 -15.15 6.03
CA GLU A 96 16.23 -16.17 5.34
C GLU A 96 17.71 -15.79 5.17
N PHE A 97 18.04 -14.50 5.09
CA PHE A 97 19.43 -14.03 5.05
C PHE A 97 20.07 -13.99 6.44
N LEU A 98 19.25 -13.82 7.47
CA LEU A 98 19.66 -13.71 8.86
C LEU A 98 19.79 -15.07 9.54
N LYS A 99 19.14 -16.12 9.03
CA LYS A 99 19.33 -17.52 9.44
C LYS A 99 20.76 -17.97 9.11
N SER A 100 21.64 -17.97 10.11
CA SER A 100 22.93 -18.65 10.00
C SER A 100 22.81 -20.09 10.54
N LYS A 101 23.64 -21.01 10.04
CA LYS A 101 23.70 -22.40 10.55
C LYS A 101 24.14 -22.49 12.02
N HIS A 102 24.74 -21.42 12.57
CA HIS A 102 25.46 -21.45 13.83
C HIS A 102 24.97 -20.44 14.88
N SER A 103 23.99 -19.57 14.56
CA SER A 103 23.48 -18.58 15.50
C SER A 103 21.96 -18.55 15.54
N ARG A 104 21.41 -18.61 16.76
CA ARG A 104 19.99 -18.29 17.00
C ARG A 104 19.76 -16.84 16.60
N PHE A 105 18.64 -16.59 15.95
CA PHE A 105 18.23 -15.27 15.48
C PHE A 105 18.19 -14.26 16.65
N LYS A 106 19.09 -13.27 16.65
CA LYS A 106 19.19 -12.26 17.71
C LYS A 106 18.63 -10.93 17.21
N TYR A 107 17.30 -10.76 17.22
CA TYR A 107 16.62 -9.52 16.83
C TYR A 107 17.27 -8.22 17.37
N PRO A 108 17.70 -8.12 18.65
CA PRO A 108 18.19 -6.85 19.19
C PRO A 108 19.43 -6.31 18.48
N GLN A 109 20.29 -7.19 17.97
CA GLN A 109 21.56 -6.77 17.35
C GLN A 109 21.37 -6.13 15.97
N TYR A 110 20.22 -6.34 15.33
CA TYR A 110 19.90 -5.77 14.02
C TYR A 110 19.20 -4.43 14.15
N LEU A 111 18.41 -4.23 15.21
CA LEU A 111 17.66 -2.99 15.45
C LEU A 111 18.59 -1.79 15.61
N LYS A 112 19.75 -1.96 16.25
CA LYS A 112 20.75 -0.87 16.42
C LYS A 112 21.30 -0.31 15.10
N HIS A 113 21.18 -1.06 14.01
CA HIS A 113 21.66 -0.67 12.68
C HIS A 113 20.58 -0.08 11.79
N MET A 114 19.33 -0.04 12.25
CA MET A 114 18.23 0.47 11.45
C MET A 114 18.37 1.96 11.22
N HIS A 115 18.55 2.32 9.96
CA HIS A 115 18.48 3.69 9.52
C HIS A 115 17.06 3.99 9.08
N TRP A 116 16.48 5.06 9.60
CA TRP A 116 15.11 5.46 9.32
C TRP A 116 15.04 6.62 8.32
N THR A 117 14.02 6.65 7.49
CA THR A 117 13.67 7.79 6.63
C THR A 117 12.82 8.79 7.41
N HIS A 118 12.72 10.03 6.93
CA HIS A 118 11.83 11.03 7.50
C HIS A 118 10.34 10.63 7.41
N MET A 119 9.99 9.68 6.54
CA MET A 119 8.65 9.14 6.40
C MET A 119 8.30 8.11 7.48
N GLY A 120 9.22 7.77 8.38
CA GLY A 120 9.02 6.72 9.38
C GLY A 120 9.09 5.32 8.79
N THR A 121 9.87 5.11 7.72
CA THR A 121 10.16 3.79 7.17
C THR A 121 11.63 3.43 7.29
N VAL A 122 11.96 2.15 7.22
CA VAL A 122 13.37 1.72 7.22
C VAL A 122 14.01 2.11 5.88
N ASN A 123 15.19 2.71 5.94
CA ASN A 123 16.07 2.85 4.78
C ASN A 123 16.85 1.55 4.63
N TYR A 124 16.32 0.67 3.79
CA TYR A 124 16.82 -0.69 3.61
C TYR A 124 18.30 -0.71 3.20
N ARG A 125 18.70 0.14 2.25
CA ARG A 125 20.09 0.22 1.76
C ARG A 125 21.04 0.73 2.84
N LYS A 126 20.75 1.87 3.48
CA LYS A 126 21.62 2.42 4.55
C LYS A 126 21.72 1.47 5.75
N THR A 127 20.63 0.78 6.07
CA THR A 127 20.62 -0.26 7.11
C THR A 127 21.53 -1.41 6.74
N ALA A 128 21.47 -1.90 5.50
CA ALA A 128 22.36 -2.96 5.02
C ALA A 128 23.82 -2.54 5.03
N GLU A 129 24.14 -1.32 4.57
CA GLU A 129 25.50 -0.75 4.61
C GLU A 129 26.03 -0.68 6.06
N ALA A 130 25.21 -0.26 7.03
CA ALA A 130 25.58 -0.23 8.45
C ALA A 130 25.85 -1.64 8.99
N MET A 131 25.00 -2.60 8.63
CA MET A 131 25.18 -4.00 9.02
C MET A 131 26.44 -4.61 8.42
N ILE A 132 26.74 -4.34 7.15
CA ILE A 132 27.94 -4.84 6.48
C ILE A 132 29.21 -4.30 7.15
N ARG A 133 29.17 -3.12 7.78
CA ARG A 133 30.29 -2.57 8.55
C ARG A 133 30.42 -3.15 9.96
N ASP A 134 29.40 -3.82 10.50
CA ASP A 134 29.47 -4.42 11.84
C ASP A 134 30.26 -5.73 11.80
N GLU A 135 31.48 -5.71 12.34
CA GLU A 135 32.35 -6.88 12.45
C GLU A 135 31.81 -7.96 13.40
N ASN A 136 30.82 -7.64 14.23
CA ASN A 136 30.13 -8.64 15.04
C ASN A 136 29.19 -9.54 14.20
N LEU A 137 28.87 -9.14 12.97
CA LEU A 137 28.14 -9.99 12.04
C LEU A 137 29.08 -10.94 11.31
N ASP A 138 28.62 -12.18 11.16
CA ASP A 138 29.37 -13.19 10.45
C ASP A 138 29.64 -12.77 8.99
N ILE A 139 30.83 -13.10 8.50
CA ILE A 139 31.27 -12.67 7.17
C ILE A 139 30.36 -13.21 6.06
N ASP A 140 29.78 -14.41 6.22
CA ASP A 140 28.82 -14.96 5.25
C ASP A 140 27.53 -14.12 5.24
N GLN A 141 27.07 -13.64 6.41
CA GLN A 141 25.91 -12.75 6.52
C GLN A 141 26.18 -11.41 5.84
N ARG A 142 27.34 -10.80 6.13
CA ARG A 142 27.75 -9.53 5.51
C ARG A 142 27.80 -9.66 3.98
N PHE A 143 28.39 -10.73 3.46
CA PHE A 143 28.45 -11.00 2.02
C PHE A 143 27.05 -11.17 1.40
N ARG A 144 26.14 -11.86 2.09
CA ARG A 144 24.75 -12.02 1.67
C ARG A 144 24.00 -10.68 1.59
N PHE A 145 24.18 -9.80 2.57
CA PHE A 145 23.62 -8.45 2.53
C PHE A 145 24.20 -7.64 1.37
N ALA A 146 25.52 -7.67 1.18
CA ALA A 146 26.17 -6.96 0.07
C ALA A 146 25.59 -7.41 -1.28
N CYS A 147 25.44 -8.72 -1.48
CA CYS A 147 24.79 -9.30 -2.66
C CYS A 147 23.34 -8.81 -2.83
N LEU A 148 22.52 -8.91 -1.78
CA LEU A 148 21.09 -8.55 -1.83
C LEU A 148 20.87 -7.08 -2.23
N TYR A 149 21.76 -6.21 -1.76
CA TYR A 149 21.69 -4.77 -1.96
C TYR A 149 22.57 -4.27 -3.10
N CYS A 150 23.17 -5.17 -3.88
CA CYS A 150 24.02 -4.84 -5.03
C CYS A 150 25.11 -3.81 -4.69
N LEU A 151 25.84 -4.05 -3.60
CA LEU A 151 26.93 -3.18 -3.15
C LEU A 151 28.26 -3.66 -3.72
N ASP A 152 28.51 -3.34 -4.99
CA ASP A 152 29.60 -3.92 -5.81
C ASP A 152 30.98 -3.94 -5.13
N GLU A 153 31.36 -2.84 -4.47
CA GLU A 153 32.64 -2.71 -3.76
C GLU A 153 32.71 -3.67 -2.56
N ASP A 154 31.69 -3.62 -1.69
CA ASP A 154 31.59 -4.52 -0.52
C ASP A 154 31.53 -6.00 -0.95
N ILE A 155 30.85 -6.30 -2.06
CA ILE A 155 30.75 -7.66 -2.61
C ILE A 155 32.15 -8.18 -2.96
N GLN A 156 32.96 -7.39 -3.65
CA GLN A 156 34.33 -7.78 -4.03
C GLN A 156 35.22 -7.97 -2.80
N ASP A 157 35.21 -7.01 -1.89
CA ASP A 157 36.04 -7.02 -0.68
C ASP A 157 35.71 -8.20 0.24
N LEU A 158 34.42 -8.41 0.51
CA LEU A 158 33.96 -9.52 1.35
C LEU A 158 34.24 -10.85 0.66
N TRP A 159 34.06 -10.94 -0.65
CA TRP A 159 34.39 -12.15 -1.39
C TRP A 159 35.85 -12.55 -1.23
N GLN A 160 36.79 -11.60 -1.26
CA GLN A 160 38.20 -11.93 -1.04
C GLN A 160 38.45 -12.45 0.38
N LYS A 161 37.82 -11.84 1.38
CA LYS A 161 37.96 -12.19 2.80
C LYS A 161 37.29 -13.53 3.17
N LEU A 162 36.31 -14.01 2.39
CA LEU A 162 35.65 -15.29 2.64
C LEU A 162 36.62 -16.48 2.53
N SER A 163 36.53 -17.39 3.51
CA SER A 163 37.30 -18.64 3.53
C SER A 163 36.94 -19.53 2.33
N PRO A 164 37.85 -20.42 1.88
CA PRO A 164 37.53 -21.39 0.83
C PRO A 164 36.32 -22.29 1.18
N ALA A 165 36.15 -22.64 2.45
CA ALA A 165 35.01 -23.42 2.92
C ALA A 165 33.70 -22.62 2.83
N SER A 166 33.70 -21.35 3.23
CA SER A 166 32.55 -20.45 3.08
C SER A 166 32.19 -20.24 1.61
N LYS A 167 33.18 -20.00 0.73
CA LYS A 167 32.97 -19.86 -0.72
C LYS A 167 32.26 -21.09 -1.31
N LYS A 168 32.58 -22.30 -0.84
CA LYS A 168 31.90 -23.54 -1.26
C LYS A 168 30.41 -23.58 -0.88
N ASN A 169 29.98 -22.86 0.16
CA ASN A 169 28.56 -22.76 0.51
C ASN A 169 27.76 -21.95 -0.51
N PHE A 170 28.41 -21.04 -1.25
CA PHE A 170 27.79 -20.22 -2.27
C PHE A 170 27.99 -20.78 -3.68
N TYR A 171 29.13 -21.45 -3.89
CA TYR A 171 29.54 -21.95 -5.20
C TYR A 171 30.32 -23.27 -5.04
N ASN A 172 29.71 -24.40 -5.42
CA ASN A 172 30.31 -25.72 -5.27
C ASN A 172 30.47 -26.44 -6.62
N ASN A 173 31.63 -27.07 -6.85
CA ASN A 173 31.91 -27.89 -8.04
C ASN A 173 31.63 -27.20 -9.38
N GLY A 174 31.91 -25.90 -9.48
CA GLY A 174 31.65 -25.14 -10.71
C GLY A 174 30.16 -24.86 -10.94
N GLN A 175 29.28 -25.14 -9.98
CA GLN A 175 27.87 -24.80 -10.05
C GLN A 175 27.48 -23.90 -8.87
N PRO A 176 26.59 -22.92 -9.10
CA PRO A 176 26.04 -22.14 -8.00
C PRO A 176 25.26 -23.07 -7.07
N CYS A 177 25.49 -22.96 -5.76
CA CYS A 177 24.73 -23.76 -4.81
C CYS A 177 23.26 -23.34 -4.85
N ARG A 178 22.36 -24.32 -5.08
CA ARG A 178 20.91 -24.14 -4.91
C ARG A 178 20.56 -24.09 -3.42
N CYS A 179 21.12 -23.14 -2.69
CA CYS A 179 20.53 -22.74 -1.42
C CYS A 179 19.18 -22.10 -1.75
N GLY A 180 18.12 -22.40 -1.00
CA GLY A 180 16.77 -21.89 -1.26
C GLY A 180 16.72 -20.36 -1.44
N LEU A 181 15.57 -19.83 -1.89
CA LEU A 181 15.34 -18.38 -1.96
C LEU A 181 15.83 -17.75 -0.64
N PRO A 182 16.82 -16.84 -0.70
CA PRO A 182 17.12 -15.86 -1.75
C PRO A 182 18.38 -16.19 -2.58
N GLY A 183 18.65 -17.47 -2.86
CA GLY A 183 19.88 -17.91 -3.53
C GLY A 183 20.20 -17.23 -4.87
N GLU A 184 19.21 -16.82 -5.67
CA GLU A 184 19.46 -16.35 -7.04
C GLU A 184 20.34 -15.10 -7.15
N ILE A 185 20.18 -14.10 -6.27
CA ILE A 185 21.03 -12.90 -6.31
C ILE A 185 22.47 -13.22 -5.90
N ILE A 186 22.65 -14.19 -5.01
CA ILE A 186 23.99 -14.65 -4.61
C ILE A 186 24.61 -15.48 -5.75
N VAL A 187 23.83 -16.34 -6.40
CA VAL A 187 24.24 -17.08 -7.60
C VAL A 187 24.68 -16.11 -8.70
N PHE A 188 23.92 -15.04 -8.91
CA PHE A 188 24.25 -13.97 -9.84
C PHE A 188 25.63 -13.37 -9.56
N TRP A 189 25.85 -12.88 -8.33
CA TRP A 189 27.10 -12.24 -7.95
C TRP A 189 28.30 -13.19 -7.97
N THR A 190 28.11 -14.42 -7.50
CA THR A 190 29.20 -15.43 -7.49
C THR A 190 29.67 -15.81 -8.89
N CYS A 191 28.78 -15.85 -9.87
CA CYS A 191 29.17 -16.09 -11.26
C CYS A 191 29.92 -14.90 -11.88
N ILE A 192 29.49 -13.66 -11.59
CA ILE A 192 30.23 -12.45 -12.00
C ILE A 192 31.63 -12.45 -11.40
N LEU A 193 31.75 -12.67 -10.09
CA LEU A 193 33.03 -12.72 -9.37
C LEU A 193 33.97 -13.83 -9.88
N LYS A 194 33.43 -14.85 -10.55
CA LYS A 194 34.20 -15.97 -11.13
C LYS A 194 34.45 -15.80 -12.63
N GLY A 195 33.95 -14.74 -13.27
CA GLY A 195 34.02 -14.57 -14.72
C GLY A 195 33.28 -15.67 -15.48
N ARG A 196 32.19 -16.20 -14.91
CA ARG A 196 31.39 -17.31 -15.47
C ARG A 196 30.01 -16.86 -15.91
N VAL A 197 29.96 -15.80 -16.71
CA VAL A 197 28.70 -15.23 -17.24
C VAL A 197 28.02 -16.22 -18.20
N ASP A 198 28.80 -17.06 -18.89
CA ASP A 198 28.34 -18.17 -19.74
C ASP A 198 27.40 -19.15 -19.02
N LYS A 199 27.58 -19.34 -17.71
CA LYS A 199 26.70 -20.20 -16.91
C LYS A 199 25.35 -19.57 -16.62
N LEU A 200 25.25 -18.25 -16.70
CA LEU A 200 24.00 -17.52 -16.52
C LEU A 200 23.15 -17.62 -17.78
N ASP A 201 23.74 -17.74 -18.97
CA ASP A 201 23.01 -18.02 -20.20
C ASP A 201 22.23 -19.34 -20.12
N ASN A 202 22.78 -20.37 -19.46
CA ASN A 202 22.05 -21.61 -19.21
C ASN A 202 20.80 -21.43 -18.32
N PHE A 203 20.80 -20.43 -17.43
CA PHE A 203 19.60 -20.06 -16.67
C PHE A 203 18.58 -19.35 -17.57
N LEU A 204 19.04 -18.44 -18.44
CA LEU A 204 18.18 -17.74 -19.41
C LEU A 204 17.50 -18.70 -20.39
N VAL A 205 18.25 -19.67 -20.92
CA VAL A 205 17.75 -20.70 -21.85
C VAL A 205 16.66 -21.55 -21.20
N ARG A 206 16.81 -21.91 -19.92
CA ARG A 206 15.81 -22.68 -19.17
C ARG A 206 14.56 -21.86 -18.83
N ALA A 207 14.67 -20.55 -18.75
CA ALA A 207 13.54 -19.66 -18.50
C ALA A 207 12.73 -19.33 -19.77
N GLU A 208 13.02 -19.99 -20.91
CA GLU A 208 12.40 -19.77 -22.23
C GLU A 208 12.52 -18.33 -22.78
N ARG A 209 13.36 -17.47 -22.18
CA ARG A 209 13.58 -16.08 -22.60
C ARG A 209 14.79 -15.95 -23.53
N ARG A 210 14.70 -16.57 -24.71
CA ARG A 210 15.81 -16.65 -25.69
C ARG A 210 16.29 -15.31 -26.28
N HIS A 211 15.61 -14.20 -25.98
CA HIS A 211 15.89 -12.89 -26.54
C HIS A 211 16.19 -11.80 -25.49
N SER A 212 16.21 -12.15 -24.20
CA SER A 212 16.53 -11.17 -23.16
C SER A 212 18.02 -11.17 -22.87
N SER A 213 18.59 -9.97 -22.73
CA SER A 213 19.95 -9.87 -22.20
C SER A 213 19.98 -10.31 -20.74
N PHE A 214 21.21 -10.53 -20.29
CA PHE A 214 21.48 -10.89 -18.91
C PHE A 214 20.91 -9.90 -17.89
N TYR A 215 21.19 -8.61 -18.07
CA TYR A 215 20.70 -7.57 -17.17
C TYR A 215 19.19 -7.40 -17.27
N GLN A 216 18.62 -7.57 -18.46
CA GLN A 216 17.17 -7.53 -18.66
C GLN A 216 16.49 -8.63 -17.84
N TYR A 217 16.95 -9.88 -17.92
CA TYR A 217 16.40 -10.95 -17.10
C TYR A 217 16.54 -10.70 -15.60
N ALA A 218 17.71 -10.23 -15.15
CA ALA A 218 17.93 -9.93 -13.74
C ALA A 218 16.97 -8.85 -13.23
N PHE A 219 16.82 -7.76 -13.98
CA PHE A 219 15.87 -6.70 -13.69
C PHE A 219 14.44 -7.25 -13.52
N GLU A 220 13.96 -8.01 -14.51
CA GLU A 220 12.59 -8.54 -14.51
C GLU A 220 12.36 -9.57 -13.39
N SER A 221 13.31 -10.47 -13.19
CA SER A 221 13.23 -11.53 -12.17
C SER A 221 13.22 -10.94 -10.76
N PHE A 222 14.15 -10.02 -10.46
CA PHE A 222 14.25 -9.43 -9.13
C PHE A 222 13.11 -8.44 -8.85
N ALA A 223 12.59 -7.76 -9.87
CA ALA A 223 11.35 -7.00 -9.75
C ALA A 223 10.17 -7.90 -9.36
N GLY A 224 10.00 -9.04 -10.06
CA GLY A 224 8.99 -10.05 -9.75
C GLY A 224 9.13 -10.74 -8.39
N LYS A 225 10.20 -10.44 -7.64
CA LYS A 225 10.45 -10.93 -6.28
C LYS A 225 10.35 -9.86 -5.20
N GLY A 226 10.05 -8.61 -5.60
CA GLY A 226 10.00 -7.49 -4.66
C GLY A 226 11.37 -6.97 -4.23
N TYR A 227 12.48 -7.29 -4.93
CA TYR A 227 13.82 -6.86 -4.54
C TYR A 227 14.15 -5.47 -5.09
N LYS A 228 13.57 -4.43 -4.49
CA LYS A 228 13.69 -3.04 -4.96
C LYS A 228 15.10 -2.58 -5.29
N THR A 229 16.08 -2.79 -4.41
CA THR A 229 17.46 -2.33 -4.65
C THR A 229 18.10 -3.07 -5.84
N ALA A 230 17.88 -4.37 -5.96
CA ALA A 230 18.35 -5.14 -7.11
C ALA A 230 17.66 -4.68 -8.39
N THR A 231 16.34 -4.47 -8.37
CA THR A 231 15.59 -3.92 -9.50
C THR A 231 16.15 -2.59 -9.95
N GLN A 232 16.44 -1.67 -9.02
CA GLN A 232 17.04 -0.37 -9.32
C GLN A 232 18.41 -0.52 -9.98
N TYR A 233 19.29 -1.31 -9.36
CA TYR A 233 20.64 -1.55 -9.87
C TYR A 233 20.61 -2.13 -11.29
N PHE A 234 19.81 -3.16 -11.54
CA PHE A 234 19.77 -3.79 -12.87
C PHE A 234 19.09 -2.92 -13.92
N PHE A 235 18.09 -2.12 -13.54
CA PHE A 235 17.49 -1.15 -14.45
C PHE A 235 18.52 -0.15 -14.95
N GLU A 236 19.41 0.34 -14.10
CA GLU A 236 20.48 1.28 -14.50
C GLU A 236 21.45 0.68 -15.52
N LYS A 237 21.65 -0.64 -15.51
CA LYS A 237 22.53 -1.36 -16.45
C LYS A 237 21.90 -1.66 -17.81
N LEU A 238 20.59 -1.48 -17.96
CA LEU A 238 19.88 -1.72 -19.21
C LEU A 238 20.19 -0.63 -20.26
N THR A 239 20.21 -1.02 -21.53
CA THR A 239 20.20 -0.07 -22.65
C THR A 239 18.85 0.66 -22.73
N CYS A 240 18.77 1.73 -23.51
CA CYS A 240 17.50 2.46 -23.71
C CYS A 240 16.41 1.53 -24.29
N GLU A 241 16.75 0.73 -25.28
CA GLU A 241 15.83 -0.20 -25.94
C GLU A 241 15.33 -1.28 -24.98
N GLU A 242 16.22 -1.80 -24.13
CA GLU A 242 15.87 -2.79 -23.12
C GLU A 242 14.96 -2.20 -22.03
N LYS A 243 15.21 -0.95 -21.61
CA LYS A 243 14.35 -0.24 -20.64
C LYS A 243 12.94 -0.10 -21.19
N ASP A 244 12.81 0.38 -22.42
CA ASP A 244 11.51 0.58 -23.07
C ASP A 244 10.77 -0.74 -23.28
N ALA A 245 11.46 -1.80 -23.69
CA ALA A 245 10.86 -3.12 -23.90
C ALA A 245 10.43 -3.81 -22.59
N SER A 246 11.09 -3.52 -21.47
CA SER A 246 10.91 -4.28 -20.22
C SER A 246 10.05 -3.58 -19.19
N LEU A 247 10.08 -2.25 -19.13
CA LEU A 247 9.52 -1.49 -18.00
C LEU A 247 8.02 -1.76 -17.79
N VAL A 248 7.21 -1.56 -18.84
CA VAL A 248 5.75 -1.78 -18.77
C VAL A 248 5.42 -3.24 -18.50
N ARG A 249 6.07 -4.17 -19.23
CA ARG A 249 5.88 -5.61 -19.05
C ARG A 249 6.16 -6.05 -17.62
N THR A 250 7.28 -5.59 -17.06
CA THR A 250 7.69 -5.91 -15.70
C THR A 250 6.72 -5.35 -14.69
N ALA A 251 6.28 -4.10 -14.85
CA ALA A 251 5.32 -3.50 -13.94
C ALA A 251 3.98 -4.25 -13.93
N LYS A 252 3.46 -4.65 -15.10
CA LYS A 252 2.26 -5.49 -15.19
C LYS A 252 2.47 -6.86 -14.55
N SER A 253 3.63 -7.49 -14.75
CA SER A 253 3.95 -8.77 -14.10
C SER A 253 4.02 -8.64 -12.58
N VAL A 254 4.60 -7.55 -12.06
CA VAL A 254 4.64 -7.25 -10.62
C VAL A 254 3.24 -6.96 -10.10
N ALA A 255 2.41 -6.23 -10.84
CA ALA A 255 1.02 -5.93 -10.50
C ALA A 255 0.15 -7.20 -10.43
N ALA A 256 0.36 -8.14 -11.36
CA ALA A 256 -0.35 -9.42 -11.41
C ALA A 256 0.13 -10.42 -10.35
N SER A 257 1.26 -10.17 -9.70
CA SER A 257 1.78 -11.04 -8.65
C SER A 257 0.92 -10.91 -7.40
N ASP A 258 -0.06 -11.80 -7.23
CA ASP A 258 -0.93 -11.86 -6.05
C ASP A 258 -0.17 -12.38 -4.83
N SER A 259 0.76 -11.57 -4.32
CA SER A 259 1.28 -11.77 -2.97
C SER A 259 0.43 -10.94 -2.02
N SER A 260 -0.67 -11.56 -1.56
CA SER A 260 -1.50 -11.08 -0.44
C SER A 260 -0.73 -10.66 0.83
N THR A 261 0.59 -10.90 0.88
CA THR A 261 1.42 -10.71 2.08
C THR A 261 2.73 -9.95 1.90
N CYS A 262 3.19 -9.58 0.69
CA CYS A 262 4.53 -9.01 0.52
C CYS A 262 4.52 -7.56 -0.01
N GLN A 263 4.53 -6.59 0.91
CA GLN A 263 4.68 -5.15 0.61
C GLN A 263 6.01 -4.82 -0.12
N ALA A 264 6.96 -5.75 -0.22
CA ALA A 264 8.16 -5.58 -1.05
C ALA A 264 7.81 -5.40 -2.54
N TYR A 265 6.71 -6.01 -2.99
CA TYR A 265 6.18 -5.82 -4.35
C TYR A 265 5.65 -4.40 -4.56
N THR A 266 4.96 -3.84 -3.57
CA THR A 266 4.48 -2.46 -3.60
C THR A 266 5.63 -1.47 -3.81
N ASP A 267 6.73 -1.64 -3.08
CA ASP A 267 7.88 -0.72 -3.17
C ASP A 267 8.59 -0.83 -4.53
N VAL A 268 8.67 -2.02 -5.12
CA VAL A 268 9.14 -2.22 -6.50
C VAL A 268 8.16 -1.60 -7.50
N PHE A 269 6.86 -1.87 -7.36
CA PHE A 269 5.86 -1.41 -8.31
C PHE A 269 5.80 0.12 -8.37
N CYS A 270 5.77 0.81 -7.22
CA CYS A 270 5.84 2.26 -7.19
C CYS A 270 7.13 2.80 -7.81
N TYR A 271 8.26 2.12 -7.65
CA TYR A 271 9.50 2.49 -8.33
C TYR A 271 9.36 2.37 -9.84
N LEU A 272 8.82 1.26 -10.36
CA LEU A 272 8.59 1.07 -11.78
C LEU A 272 7.65 2.14 -12.35
N LEU A 273 6.56 2.46 -11.65
CA LEU A 273 5.65 3.54 -12.06
C LEU A 273 6.36 4.90 -12.14
N SER A 274 7.29 5.18 -11.23
CA SER A 274 8.06 6.45 -11.23
C SER A 274 9.04 6.60 -12.39
N LEU A 275 9.38 5.52 -13.08
CA LEU A 275 10.25 5.54 -14.26
C LEU A 275 9.49 5.74 -15.56
N MET A 276 8.16 5.59 -15.55
CA MET A 276 7.35 5.58 -16.76
C MET A 276 7.09 6.99 -17.26
N ASN A 277 7.06 7.12 -18.58
CA ASN A 277 6.44 8.28 -19.21
C ASN A 277 4.90 8.17 -19.16
N ALA A 278 4.22 9.20 -19.67
CA ALA A 278 2.75 9.27 -19.65
C ALA A 278 2.05 8.07 -20.29
N GLU A 279 2.53 7.67 -21.46
CA GLU A 279 1.90 6.65 -22.29
C GLU A 279 2.07 5.27 -21.65
N GLN A 280 3.28 5.00 -21.17
CA GLN A 280 3.58 3.79 -20.42
C GLN A 280 2.76 3.70 -19.13
N PHE A 281 2.65 4.79 -18.37
CA PHE A 281 1.85 4.83 -17.14
C PHE A 281 0.37 4.61 -17.44
N GLN A 282 -0.18 5.30 -18.45
CA GLN A 282 -1.57 5.13 -18.89
C GLN A 282 -1.86 3.68 -19.28
N ASN A 283 -0.93 3.05 -20.01
CA ASN A 283 -1.05 1.65 -20.40
C ASN A 283 -1.10 0.69 -19.21
N VAL A 284 -0.33 0.96 -18.15
CA VAL A 284 -0.37 0.19 -16.90
C VAL A 284 -1.64 0.48 -16.11
N LEU A 285 -2.06 1.75 -16.06
CA LEU A 285 -3.29 2.20 -15.38
C LEU A 285 -4.52 1.47 -15.91
N GLU A 286 -4.67 1.38 -17.22
CA GLU A 286 -5.78 0.69 -17.89
C GLU A 286 -5.84 -0.81 -17.58
N SER A 287 -4.68 -1.46 -17.40
CA SER A 287 -4.61 -2.91 -17.19
C SER A 287 -4.42 -3.33 -15.73
N SER A 288 -4.12 -2.40 -14.83
CA SER A 288 -3.64 -2.71 -13.47
C SER A 288 -4.03 -1.62 -12.45
N SER A 289 -5.14 -0.92 -12.70
CA SER A 289 -5.72 0.12 -11.84
C SER A 289 -5.85 -0.33 -10.38
N TYR A 290 -6.33 -1.55 -10.13
CA TYR A 290 -6.43 -2.13 -8.79
C TYR A 290 -5.08 -2.23 -8.09
N ALA A 291 -4.07 -2.77 -8.76
CA ALA A 291 -2.73 -2.92 -8.19
C ALA A 291 -2.10 -1.56 -7.89
N ILE A 292 -2.35 -0.55 -8.76
CA ILE A 292 -1.94 0.84 -8.51
C ILE A 292 -2.59 1.34 -7.22
N LEU A 293 -3.91 1.29 -7.09
CA LEU A 293 -4.61 1.75 -5.89
C LEU A 293 -4.10 1.06 -4.62
N ARG A 294 -3.99 -0.26 -4.68
CA ARG A 294 -3.50 -1.07 -3.57
C ARG A 294 -2.09 -0.66 -3.14
N SER A 295 -1.22 -0.31 -4.08
CA SER A 295 0.16 0.10 -3.80
C SER A 295 0.24 1.39 -2.96
N PHE A 296 -0.78 2.26 -3.02
CA PHE A 296 -0.85 3.49 -2.24
C PHE A 296 -1.58 3.35 -0.89
N LEU A 297 -2.13 2.17 -0.58
CA LEU A 297 -2.70 1.88 0.74
C LEU A 297 -1.65 1.48 1.78
N ASP A 298 -0.44 1.15 1.33
CA ASP A 298 0.67 0.75 2.20
C ASP A 298 1.39 1.95 2.83
N TRP A 299 1.82 1.78 4.08
CA TRP A 299 2.62 2.80 4.76
C TRP A 299 3.93 3.05 4.00
N PRO A 300 4.33 4.31 3.74
CA PRO A 300 3.74 5.58 4.21
C PRO A 300 3.00 6.36 3.11
N LYS A 301 2.48 5.69 2.08
CA LYS A 301 2.04 6.29 0.81
C LYS A 301 0.58 6.75 0.81
N GLN A 302 -0.15 6.53 1.91
CA GLN A 302 -1.58 6.81 2.03
C GLN A 302 -1.94 8.27 1.76
N ASP A 303 -1.05 9.21 2.04
CA ASP A 303 -1.30 10.63 1.84
C ASP A 303 -1.51 10.96 0.34
N ALA A 304 -0.98 10.13 -0.56
CA ALA A 304 -1.16 10.25 -2.00
C ALA A 304 -2.37 9.47 -2.56
N PHE A 305 -3.01 8.63 -1.74
CA PHE A 305 -4.01 7.67 -2.19
C PHE A 305 -5.20 8.33 -2.88
N SER A 306 -5.76 9.39 -2.30
CA SER A 306 -6.98 10.02 -2.81
C SER A 306 -6.79 10.62 -4.21
N GLU A 307 -5.61 11.17 -4.51
CA GLU A 307 -5.29 11.69 -5.85
C GLU A 307 -5.07 10.55 -6.85
N VAL A 308 -4.38 9.48 -6.45
CA VAL A 308 -4.21 8.29 -7.30
C VAL A 308 -5.55 7.61 -7.56
N ALA A 309 -6.47 7.61 -6.59
CA ALA A 309 -7.79 7.02 -6.73
C ALA A 309 -8.65 7.72 -7.77
N LYS A 310 -8.64 9.06 -7.80
CA LYS A 310 -9.32 9.83 -8.85
C LYS A 310 -8.85 9.46 -10.26
N LEU A 311 -7.57 9.08 -10.40
CA LEU A 311 -7.00 8.65 -11.69
C LEU A 311 -7.35 7.19 -12.02
N ALA A 312 -7.31 6.30 -11.03
CA ALA A 312 -7.42 4.86 -11.25
C ALA A 312 -8.85 4.31 -11.26
N LEU A 313 -9.78 4.92 -10.52
CA LEU A 313 -11.17 4.45 -10.41
C LEU A 313 -11.91 4.31 -11.74
N PRO A 314 -11.75 5.22 -12.73
CA PRO A 314 -12.40 5.07 -14.04
C PRO A 314 -11.98 3.80 -14.80
N TYR A 315 -10.85 3.19 -14.42
CA TYR A 315 -10.29 2.00 -15.05
C TYR A 315 -10.47 0.73 -14.21
N LEU A 316 -11.13 0.81 -13.06
CA LEU A 316 -11.43 -0.38 -12.25
C LEU A 316 -12.60 -1.15 -12.86
N LYS A 317 -12.46 -2.47 -12.91
CA LYS A 317 -13.57 -3.38 -13.22
C LYS A 317 -14.39 -3.65 -11.96
N GLU A 318 -15.61 -4.14 -12.12
CA GLU A 318 -16.49 -4.52 -11.01
C GLU A 318 -15.80 -5.48 -10.02
N ASP A 319 -15.18 -6.57 -10.51
CA ASP A 319 -14.39 -7.49 -9.69
C ASP A 319 -13.24 -6.80 -8.93
N ASP A 320 -12.64 -5.76 -9.52
CA ASP A 320 -11.56 -5.01 -8.90
C ASP A 320 -12.08 -4.10 -7.76
N TYR A 321 -13.29 -3.55 -7.90
CA TYR A 321 -13.96 -2.81 -6.82
C TYR A 321 -14.23 -3.73 -5.63
N GLU A 322 -14.80 -4.91 -5.86
CA GLU A 322 -15.04 -5.88 -4.79
C GLU A 322 -13.75 -6.26 -4.07
N GLN A 323 -12.68 -6.54 -4.83
CA GLN A 323 -11.38 -6.83 -4.26
C GLN A 323 -10.79 -5.67 -3.47
N LEU A 324 -10.94 -4.42 -3.94
CA LEU A 324 -10.50 -3.23 -3.22
C LEU A 324 -11.27 -3.06 -1.90
N HIS A 325 -12.59 -3.23 -1.92
CA HIS A 325 -13.41 -3.15 -0.73
C HIS A 325 -13.08 -4.27 0.27
N PHE A 326 -12.90 -5.50 -0.22
CA PHE A 326 -12.47 -6.63 0.60
C PHE A 326 -11.08 -6.42 1.19
N PHE A 327 -10.14 -5.86 0.42
CA PHE A 327 -8.81 -5.54 0.90
C PHE A 327 -8.88 -4.47 1.99
N LEU A 328 -9.62 -3.38 1.77
CA LEU A 328 -9.80 -2.29 2.72
C LEU A 328 -10.47 -2.75 4.01
N SER A 329 -11.49 -3.61 3.95
CA SER A 329 -12.16 -4.14 5.14
C SER A 329 -11.19 -4.99 5.97
N ARG A 330 -10.50 -5.96 5.35
CA ARG A 330 -9.52 -6.82 6.03
C ARG A 330 -8.32 -6.05 6.58
N LYS A 331 -7.83 -5.07 5.83
CA LYS A 331 -6.64 -4.29 6.18
C LYS A 331 -6.96 -3.05 6.99
N PHE A 332 -8.23 -2.70 7.23
CA PHE A 332 -8.64 -1.54 8.04
C PHE A 332 -7.80 -1.44 9.31
N LYS A 333 -7.59 -2.55 10.04
CA LYS A 333 -6.84 -2.56 11.31
C LYS A 333 -5.38 -2.10 11.17
N TYR A 334 -4.84 -2.09 9.97
CA TYR A 334 -3.44 -1.92 9.63
C TYR A 334 -3.22 -0.86 8.55
N VAL A 335 -4.23 -0.03 8.25
CA VAL A 335 -4.11 1.08 7.30
C VAL A 335 -4.05 2.38 8.07
N TYR A 336 -3.02 3.19 7.80
CA TYR A 336 -2.85 4.49 8.44
C TYR A 336 -3.95 5.44 7.99
N ASN A 337 -4.54 6.17 8.94
CA ASN A 337 -5.59 7.13 8.67
C ASN A 337 -6.79 6.56 7.88
N TYR A 338 -7.15 5.29 8.15
CA TYR A 338 -8.23 4.61 7.45
C TYR A 338 -9.53 5.42 7.39
N PRO A 339 -10.04 6.03 8.48
CA PRO A 339 -11.30 6.78 8.42
C PRO A 339 -11.30 7.86 7.35
N LYS A 340 -10.19 8.59 7.19
CA LYS A 340 -10.04 9.59 6.13
C LYS A 340 -10.00 8.94 4.75
N LEU A 341 -9.15 7.91 4.57
CA LEU A 341 -9.04 7.21 3.29
C LEU A 341 -10.36 6.60 2.81
N PHE A 342 -11.11 6.01 3.74
CA PHE A 342 -12.42 5.46 3.43
C PHE A 342 -13.40 6.55 3.00
N ARG A 343 -13.45 7.67 3.73
CA ARG A 343 -14.32 8.80 3.37
C ARG A 343 -13.97 9.35 2.00
N ASP A 344 -12.69 9.59 1.76
CA ASP A 344 -12.20 10.11 0.49
C ASP A 344 -12.55 9.16 -0.66
N LEU A 345 -12.29 7.85 -0.49
CA LEU A 345 -12.62 6.82 -1.49
C LEU A 345 -14.13 6.73 -1.72
N PHE A 346 -14.92 6.66 -0.66
CA PHE A 346 -16.37 6.49 -0.74
C PHE A 346 -17.04 7.61 -1.54
N LEU A 347 -16.56 8.85 -1.39
CA LEU A 347 -17.10 10.00 -2.13
C LEU A 347 -16.79 9.94 -3.63
N ILE A 348 -15.64 9.38 -4.02
CA ILE A 348 -15.21 9.30 -5.43
C ILE A 348 -15.62 7.98 -6.10
N THR A 349 -15.99 6.95 -5.33
CA THR A 349 -16.53 5.69 -5.85
C THR A 349 -17.86 5.95 -6.57
N PRO A 350 -18.06 5.44 -7.80
CA PRO A 350 -19.36 5.51 -8.48
C PRO A 350 -20.48 4.84 -7.67
N LYS A 351 -21.70 5.36 -7.77
CA LYS A 351 -22.86 4.90 -6.99
C LYS A 351 -23.09 3.40 -7.09
N ASP A 352 -22.99 2.88 -8.31
CA ASP A 352 -23.17 1.46 -8.65
C ASP A 352 -22.15 0.54 -7.96
N PHE A 353 -21.13 1.07 -7.26
CA PHE A 353 -20.17 0.27 -6.49
C PHE A 353 -20.22 0.57 -4.98
N ARG A 354 -21.04 1.53 -4.53
CA ARG A 354 -21.18 1.90 -3.10
C ARG A 354 -22.08 0.97 -2.30
N HIS A 355 -22.79 0.05 -2.95
CA HIS A 355 -23.60 -0.95 -2.26
C HIS A 355 -22.75 -2.14 -1.77
N SER A 356 -21.41 -2.12 -1.94
CA SER A 356 -20.54 -3.17 -1.43
C SER A 356 -20.62 -3.27 0.10
N THR A 357 -21.20 -4.35 0.60
CA THR A 357 -21.53 -4.51 2.04
C THR A 357 -20.35 -4.99 2.90
N TYR A 358 -19.21 -5.30 2.28
CA TYR A 358 -18.07 -5.90 2.97
C TYR A 358 -17.48 -5.01 4.07
N TYR A 359 -17.45 -3.69 3.88
CA TYR A 359 -16.96 -2.77 4.92
C TYR A 359 -17.97 -2.59 6.06
N LEU A 360 -19.26 -2.71 5.79
CA LEU A 360 -20.30 -2.51 6.80
C LEU A 360 -20.18 -3.53 7.92
N LYS A 361 -19.89 -4.78 7.60
CA LYS A 361 -19.61 -5.84 8.58
C LYS A 361 -18.51 -5.46 9.57
N ASP A 362 -17.43 -4.85 9.08
CA ASP A 362 -16.33 -4.41 9.94
C ASP A 362 -16.68 -3.18 10.77
N PHE A 363 -17.48 -2.25 10.23
CA PHE A 363 -17.97 -1.07 10.97
C PHE A 363 -18.93 -1.49 12.08
N PHE A 364 -19.84 -2.42 11.82
CA PHE A 364 -20.74 -3.01 12.82
C PHE A 364 -19.97 -3.69 13.94
N ARG A 365 -19.01 -4.55 13.59
CA ARG A 365 -18.17 -5.25 14.58
C ARG A 365 -17.45 -4.29 15.51
N ARG A 366 -17.09 -3.10 15.02
CA ARG A 366 -16.38 -2.06 15.79
C ARG A 366 -17.30 -1.03 16.43
N LYS A 367 -18.57 -1.02 16.04
CA LYS A 367 -19.51 0.04 16.36
C LYS A 367 -19.02 1.42 15.91
N ASP A 368 -18.46 1.52 14.70
CA ASP A 368 -17.93 2.77 14.15
C ASP A 368 -19.07 3.68 13.68
N THR A 369 -19.68 4.38 14.62
CA THR A 369 -20.85 5.25 14.39
C THR A 369 -20.54 6.39 13.43
N GLU A 370 -19.30 6.91 13.45
CA GLU A 370 -18.94 8.08 12.66
C GLU A 370 -18.78 7.75 11.18
N ILE A 371 -18.23 6.59 10.85
CA ILE A 371 -18.18 6.13 9.46
C ILE A 371 -19.57 5.75 8.95
N ILE A 372 -20.39 5.07 9.77
CA ILE A 372 -21.76 4.70 9.39
C ILE A 372 -22.62 5.95 9.12
N LYS A 373 -22.59 6.95 10.03
CA LYS A 373 -23.25 8.26 9.80
C LYS A 373 -22.79 8.90 8.51
N PHE A 374 -21.47 8.89 8.27
CA PHE A 374 -20.91 9.50 7.08
C PHE A 374 -21.43 8.83 5.81
N MET A 375 -21.48 7.50 5.77
CA MET A 375 -22.00 6.77 4.60
C MET A 375 -23.45 7.14 4.30
N PHE A 376 -24.35 6.99 5.27
CA PHE A 376 -25.77 7.26 5.05
C PHE A 376 -26.08 8.72 4.72
N ARG A 377 -25.26 9.67 5.19
CA ARG A 377 -25.39 11.09 4.79
C ARG A 377 -25.03 11.36 3.34
N ASN A 378 -24.25 10.47 2.71
CA ASN A 378 -23.74 10.63 1.35
C ASN A 378 -24.35 9.59 0.37
N MET A 379 -25.30 8.79 0.82
CA MET A 379 -26.09 7.87 0.01
C MET A 379 -27.46 8.48 -0.25
N ASP A 380 -28.01 8.24 -1.43
CA ASP A 380 -29.41 8.53 -1.69
C ASP A 380 -30.35 7.45 -1.08
N PRO A 381 -31.67 7.68 -1.04
CA PRO A 381 -32.60 6.74 -0.42
C PRO A 381 -32.59 5.34 -1.08
N GLU A 382 -32.34 5.25 -2.38
CA GLU A 382 -32.33 3.99 -3.12
C GLU A 382 -31.07 3.18 -2.79
N GLU A 383 -29.90 3.81 -2.85
CA GLU A 383 -28.62 3.22 -2.41
C GLU A 383 -28.71 2.74 -0.96
N THR A 384 -29.35 3.55 -0.10
CA THR A 384 -29.52 3.25 1.32
C THR A 384 -30.40 2.03 1.53
N LEU A 385 -31.53 1.96 0.81
CA LEU A 385 -32.44 0.83 0.88
C LEU A 385 -31.76 -0.47 0.43
N GLU A 386 -31.05 -0.42 -0.71
CA GLU A 386 -30.32 -1.57 -1.26
C GLU A 386 -29.27 -2.09 -0.26
N LEU A 387 -28.46 -1.18 0.31
CA LEU A 387 -27.46 -1.54 1.31
C LEU A 387 -28.10 -2.19 2.54
N VAL A 388 -29.20 -1.63 3.05
CA VAL A 388 -29.87 -2.10 4.27
C VAL A 388 -30.55 -3.46 4.06
N LEU A 389 -31.11 -3.72 2.88
CA LEU A 389 -31.77 -4.99 2.53
C LEU A 389 -30.80 -6.10 2.11
N SER A 390 -29.53 -5.78 1.89
CA SER A 390 -28.54 -6.78 1.53
C SER A 390 -28.37 -7.88 2.58
N GLY A 391 -28.11 -9.11 2.13
CA GLY A 391 -27.96 -10.27 3.03
C GLY A 391 -26.86 -10.11 4.08
N ILE A 392 -25.76 -9.42 3.76
CA ILE A 392 -24.67 -9.15 4.71
C ILE A 392 -25.12 -8.16 5.79
N THR A 393 -25.84 -7.09 5.44
CA THR A 393 -26.36 -6.14 6.42
C THR A 393 -27.39 -6.79 7.33
N LEU A 394 -28.33 -7.56 6.75
CA LEU A 394 -29.32 -8.33 7.51
C LEU A 394 -28.65 -9.28 8.50
N HIS A 395 -27.61 -10.00 8.07
CA HIS A 395 -26.83 -10.87 8.95
C HIS A 395 -26.11 -10.07 10.06
N CYS A 396 -25.56 -8.89 9.77
CA CYS A 396 -24.95 -8.04 10.80
C CYS A 396 -25.98 -7.56 11.83
N CYS A 397 -27.18 -7.17 11.39
CA CYS A 397 -28.29 -6.83 12.28
C CYS A 397 -28.71 -8.02 13.15
N TYR A 398 -28.73 -9.24 12.58
CA TYR A 398 -29.03 -10.46 13.32
C TYR A 398 -28.01 -10.72 14.43
N GLU A 399 -26.72 -10.57 14.15
CA GLU A 399 -25.68 -10.72 15.17
C GLU A 399 -25.81 -9.66 16.29
N LEU A 400 -26.20 -8.41 15.97
CA LEU A 400 -26.49 -7.40 16.99
C LEU A 400 -27.66 -7.80 17.89
N VAL A 401 -28.75 -8.29 17.29
CA VAL A 401 -29.94 -8.77 18.02
C VAL A 401 -29.58 -9.91 18.96
N LYS A 402 -28.87 -10.92 18.44
CA LYS A 402 -28.40 -12.08 19.19
C LYS A 402 -27.49 -11.69 20.37
N GLU A 403 -26.65 -10.68 20.18
CA GLU A 403 -25.78 -10.13 21.22
C GLU A 403 -26.47 -9.13 22.16
N GLY A 404 -27.78 -8.89 21.99
CA GLY A 404 -28.56 -7.94 22.79
C GLY A 404 -28.17 -6.47 22.58
N LYS A 405 -27.49 -6.13 21.48
CA LYS A 405 -26.98 -4.79 21.16
C LYS A 405 -28.03 -3.91 20.48
N TRP A 406 -29.21 -3.82 21.08
CA TRP A 406 -30.37 -3.11 20.53
C TRP A 406 -30.11 -1.63 20.28
N ASP A 407 -29.42 -0.92 21.18
CA ASP A 407 -29.14 0.52 21.04
C ASP A 407 -28.35 0.83 19.75
N PHE A 408 -27.44 -0.06 19.35
CA PHE A 408 -26.65 0.12 18.14
C PHE A 408 -27.46 -0.21 16.88
N LEU A 409 -28.38 -1.18 16.96
CA LEU A 409 -29.33 -1.45 15.89
C LEU A 409 -30.30 -0.27 15.70
N GLU A 410 -30.84 0.28 16.78
CA GLU A 410 -31.70 1.46 16.74
C GLU A 410 -30.96 2.67 16.15
N PHE A 411 -29.71 2.90 16.59
CA PHE A 411 -28.84 3.89 15.97
C PHE A 411 -28.69 3.68 14.47
N PHE A 412 -28.39 2.46 14.02
CA PHE A 412 -28.22 2.14 12.62
C PHE A 412 -29.49 2.41 11.81
N MET A 413 -30.64 1.96 12.30
CA MET A 413 -31.95 2.16 11.65
C MET A 413 -32.36 3.64 11.63
N ARG A 414 -31.96 4.42 12.62
CA ARG A 414 -32.19 5.87 12.64
C ARG A 414 -31.32 6.60 11.61
N GLU A 415 -30.04 6.24 11.53
CA GLU A 415 -29.12 6.89 10.58
C GLU A 415 -29.39 6.51 9.12
N SER A 416 -29.97 5.33 8.85
CA SER A 416 -30.37 4.94 7.49
C SER A 416 -31.56 5.72 6.94
N ARG A 417 -32.29 6.47 7.78
CA ARG A 417 -33.39 7.38 7.35
C ARG A 417 -34.43 6.72 6.44
N LEU A 418 -34.66 5.42 6.62
CA LEU A 418 -35.63 4.67 5.82
C LEU A 418 -37.04 5.25 5.98
N SER A 419 -37.82 5.23 4.89
CA SER A 419 -39.25 5.53 4.91
C SER A 419 -40.00 4.53 5.80
N LYS A 420 -41.29 4.75 6.05
CA LYS A 420 -42.08 3.78 6.83
C LYS A 420 -42.21 2.46 6.07
N GLU A 421 -42.49 2.56 4.78
CA GLU A 421 -42.65 1.43 3.86
C GLU A 421 -41.35 0.63 3.75
N ASP A 422 -40.20 1.31 3.66
CA ASP A 422 -38.89 0.65 3.59
C ASP A 422 -38.48 -0.03 4.90
N ARG A 423 -38.91 0.52 6.03
CA ARG A 423 -38.75 -0.11 7.34
C ARG A 423 -39.58 -1.40 7.46
N GLU A 424 -40.79 -1.39 6.93
CA GLU A 424 -41.63 -2.59 6.84
C GLU A 424 -40.97 -3.65 5.95
N ARG A 425 -40.46 -3.25 4.77
CA ARG A 425 -39.68 -4.13 3.87
C ARG A 425 -38.46 -4.72 4.56
N PHE A 426 -37.71 -3.92 5.31
CA PHE A 426 -36.57 -4.41 6.09
C PHE A 426 -37.00 -5.44 7.13
N ALA A 427 -38.07 -5.18 7.88
CA ALA A 427 -38.58 -6.11 8.88
C ALA A 427 -39.04 -7.43 8.24
N GLU A 428 -39.73 -7.38 7.11
CA GLU A 428 -40.16 -8.55 6.34
C GLU A 428 -38.96 -9.35 5.82
N ALA A 429 -37.98 -8.69 5.20
CA ALA A 429 -36.78 -9.33 4.68
C ALA A 429 -35.97 -9.98 5.82
N PHE A 430 -35.80 -9.28 6.95
CA PHE A 430 -35.10 -9.80 8.11
C PHE A 430 -35.80 -11.03 8.70
N ASN A 431 -37.12 -10.94 8.90
CA ASN A 431 -37.90 -12.06 9.42
C ASN A 431 -37.88 -13.25 8.46
N SER A 432 -37.97 -13.02 7.14
CA SER A 432 -37.93 -14.09 6.15
C SER A 432 -36.59 -14.83 6.15
N ASN A 433 -35.48 -14.10 6.29
CA ASN A 433 -34.13 -14.69 6.32
C ASN A 433 -33.82 -15.44 7.64
N PHE A 434 -34.41 -15.01 8.76
CA PHE A 434 -34.05 -15.52 10.09
C PHE A 434 -35.22 -16.09 10.90
N ALA A 435 -36.37 -16.38 10.27
CA ALA A 435 -37.56 -16.88 10.94
C ALA A 435 -37.29 -18.15 11.75
N SER A 436 -36.49 -19.09 11.26
CA SER A 436 -36.20 -20.32 12.02
C SER A 436 -35.25 -20.12 13.20
N LEU A 437 -34.56 -18.98 13.26
CA LEU A 437 -33.48 -18.72 14.23
C LEU A 437 -33.88 -17.77 15.36
N LEU A 438 -35.00 -17.07 15.22
CA LEU A 438 -35.44 -16.05 16.17
C LEU A 438 -36.69 -16.48 16.93
N GLU A 439 -36.61 -16.38 18.26
CA GLU A 439 -37.77 -16.48 19.14
C GLU A 439 -38.81 -15.39 18.82
N LEU A 440 -40.09 -15.69 19.06
CA LEU A 440 -41.19 -14.78 18.74
C LEU A 440 -41.03 -13.41 19.40
N GLU A 441 -40.63 -13.38 20.68
CA GLU A 441 -40.41 -12.15 21.45
C GLU A 441 -39.34 -11.25 20.81
N ILE A 442 -38.28 -11.85 20.25
CA ILE A 442 -37.21 -11.11 19.58
C ILE A 442 -37.73 -10.47 18.29
N ARG A 443 -38.62 -11.15 17.55
CA ARG A 443 -39.23 -10.60 16.33
C ARG A 443 -40.19 -9.47 16.64
N GLU A 444 -40.99 -9.60 17.69
CA GLU A 444 -41.88 -8.54 18.17
C GLU A 444 -41.07 -7.31 18.59
N ARG A 445 -39.97 -7.51 19.34
CA ARG A 445 -39.08 -6.43 19.73
C ARG A 445 -38.40 -5.76 18.53
N LEU A 446 -37.95 -6.53 17.53
CA LEU A 446 -37.38 -5.96 16.31
C LEU A 446 -38.41 -5.10 15.59
N THR A 447 -39.62 -5.63 15.39
CA THR A 447 -40.71 -4.92 14.72
C THR A 447 -41.01 -3.62 15.44
N LYS A 448 -41.02 -3.64 16.77
CA LYS A 448 -41.16 -2.46 17.61
C LYS A 448 -40.01 -1.46 17.40
N VAL A 449 -38.74 -1.89 17.50
CA VAL A 449 -37.58 -1.00 17.31
C VAL A 449 -37.57 -0.36 15.94
N VAL A 450 -37.93 -1.10 14.89
CA VAL A 450 -37.98 -0.60 13.52
C VAL A 450 -39.11 0.43 13.36
N ASN A 451 -40.29 0.15 13.91
CA ASN A 451 -41.47 1.01 13.73
C ASN A 451 -41.47 2.25 14.65
N ASP A 452 -40.90 2.16 15.85
CA ASP A 452 -40.92 3.23 16.87
C ASP A 452 -39.91 4.35 16.57
N ILE A 453 -39.00 4.16 15.60
CA ILE A 453 -38.07 5.23 15.21
C ILE A 453 -38.89 6.39 14.63
N PRO A 454 -38.81 7.60 15.23
CA PRO A 454 -39.57 8.74 14.77
C PRO A 454 -39.21 8.99 13.30
N ALA A 455 -40.22 9.11 12.44
CA ALA A 455 -40.01 9.46 11.05
C ALA A 455 -39.15 10.73 11.03
N GLY A 456 -37.89 10.60 10.57
CA GLY A 456 -36.98 11.73 10.53
C GLY A 456 -37.68 12.84 9.76
N THR A 457 -37.68 14.06 10.30
CA THR A 457 -38.28 15.23 9.65
C THR A 457 -37.59 15.45 8.30
N SER A 458 -38.15 14.83 7.27
CA SER A 458 -37.81 15.02 5.87
C SER A 458 -38.32 16.40 5.50
N ASN A 459 -37.45 17.41 5.58
CA ASN A 459 -37.45 18.67 4.82
C ASN A 459 -36.72 19.78 5.60
N ARG A 460 -35.42 19.94 5.34
CA ARG A 460 -34.78 21.25 5.20
C ARG A 460 -33.79 21.19 4.06
N ASP A 461 -33.88 22.18 3.18
CA ASP A 461 -33.22 22.32 1.88
C ASP A 461 -31.75 21.91 1.85
N PHE A 462 -31.44 20.90 1.01
CA PHE A 462 -30.06 20.51 0.67
C PHE A 462 -29.60 21.02 -0.70
N SER A 463 -30.31 21.98 -1.30
CA SER A 463 -29.98 22.55 -2.61
C SER A 463 -28.70 23.42 -2.64
N ASN A 464 -27.99 23.61 -1.52
CA ASN A 464 -26.84 24.52 -1.43
C ASN A 464 -25.44 23.89 -1.34
N CYS A 465 -25.28 22.55 -1.41
CA CYS A 465 -23.94 21.94 -1.32
C CYS A 465 -23.22 21.66 -2.65
N ASN A 466 -23.81 21.97 -3.81
CA ASN A 466 -23.19 21.75 -5.13
C ASN A 466 -22.59 23.00 -5.80
N LYS A 467 -22.35 24.09 -5.06
CA LYS A 467 -21.66 25.30 -5.57
C LYS A 467 -20.35 25.59 -4.83
N VAL A 468 -19.43 24.64 -4.85
CA VAL A 468 -18.00 24.91 -4.61
C VAL A 468 -17.23 24.24 -5.73
N ASN A 469 -17.05 24.97 -6.85
CA ASN A 469 -16.02 24.83 -7.89
C ASN A 469 -16.45 25.55 -9.19
N GLN A 470 -16.83 26.82 -9.10
CA GLN A 470 -16.78 27.72 -10.26
C GLN A 470 -15.92 28.92 -9.88
N ILE A 471 -14.69 28.91 -10.38
CA ILE A 471 -13.79 30.06 -10.39
C ILE A 471 -14.29 30.96 -11.52
N ASP A 472 -14.81 32.14 -11.15
CA ASP A 472 -15.21 33.18 -12.09
C ASP A 472 -14.00 34.07 -12.44
N PRO A 473 -13.62 34.22 -13.72
CA PRO A 473 -12.52 35.09 -14.13
C PRO A 473 -13.03 36.47 -14.57
N ARG A 474 -12.23 37.52 -14.24
CA ARG A 474 -12.32 38.96 -14.61
C ARG A 474 -12.99 39.79 -13.50
N ILE A 475 -12.44 40.89 -12.97
CA ILE A 475 -11.95 42.18 -13.53
C ILE A 475 -11.18 42.85 -12.34
N SER A 476 -9.99 43.49 -12.39
CA SER A 476 -9.48 44.70 -13.09
C SER A 476 -7.98 44.84 -12.72
N THR A 477 -7.03 44.97 -13.67
CA THR A 477 -6.42 46.23 -14.18
C THR A 477 -5.85 47.22 -13.15
N SER A 478 -4.53 47.37 -13.12
CA SER A 478 -3.80 48.63 -13.37
C SER A 478 -2.30 48.48 -13.03
N GLY A 479 -1.41 49.01 -13.89
CA GLY A 479 0.01 49.22 -13.59
C GLY A 479 1.02 48.65 -14.59
N GLN A 480 1.15 49.29 -15.76
CA GLN A 480 2.41 49.44 -16.51
C GLN A 480 2.83 50.92 -16.38
N PRO A 481 4.08 51.35 -16.66
CA PRO A 481 5.05 50.84 -17.66
C PRO A 481 6.46 50.61 -17.05
N ASP A 482 7.44 49.98 -17.71
CA ASP A 482 8.24 50.58 -18.79
C ASP A 482 8.90 49.55 -19.73
N GLU A 483 9.17 50.10 -20.91
CA GLU A 483 9.75 49.54 -22.13
C GLU A 483 11.19 49.06 -21.96
N GLU A 484 11.55 47.99 -22.66
CA GLU A 484 12.68 48.06 -23.60
C GLU A 484 12.63 46.92 -24.62
N SER A 485 12.66 47.35 -25.88
CA SER A 485 12.74 46.63 -27.14
C SER A 485 13.99 45.74 -27.27
N ILE A 486 13.91 44.68 -28.08
CA ILE A 486 14.82 44.45 -29.23
C ILE A 486 14.20 43.42 -30.19
N GLU A 487 14.25 43.79 -31.46
CA GLU A 487 13.79 43.09 -32.66
C GLU A 487 14.49 41.76 -32.97
N GLY A 488 13.85 40.91 -33.78
CA GLY A 488 14.56 39.85 -34.50
C GLY A 488 13.71 38.70 -35.05
N GLN A 489 12.86 38.96 -36.04
CA GLN A 489 12.34 37.95 -37.00
C GLN A 489 13.18 38.01 -38.31
N PRO A 490 12.96 37.14 -39.32
CA PRO A 490 12.54 35.73 -39.33
C PRO A 490 13.36 34.89 -40.34
N ARG A 491 13.27 33.55 -40.31
CA ARG A 491 13.44 32.72 -41.54
C ARG A 491 12.48 31.54 -41.60
N ASN A 492 11.65 31.58 -42.64
CA ASN A 492 10.94 30.48 -43.28
C ASN A 492 11.87 29.29 -43.59
N ILE A 493 11.32 28.05 -43.65
CA ILE A 493 11.42 27.12 -44.79
C ILE A 493 10.44 25.94 -44.63
N LYS A 494 9.44 25.94 -45.53
CA LYS A 494 8.80 24.86 -46.32
C LYS A 494 8.75 23.40 -45.83
N ARG A 495 7.50 22.91 -45.80
CA ARG A 495 6.92 21.72 -46.49
C ARG A 495 7.84 20.50 -46.75
N PHE A 496 7.38 19.33 -46.29
CA PHE A 496 7.34 18.13 -47.16
C PHE A 496 6.07 17.29 -46.91
N ARG A 497 5.48 16.85 -48.03
CA ARG A 497 4.29 16.00 -48.15
C ARG A 497 4.69 14.52 -48.13
N LYS A 498 3.75 13.68 -47.64
CA LYS A 498 3.36 12.31 -48.05
C LYS A 498 4.43 11.43 -48.72
N HIS A 499 4.49 10.15 -48.32
CA HIS A 499 4.15 9.02 -49.20
C HIS A 499 3.65 7.82 -48.37
N ILE A 500 2.48 7.34 -48.77
CA ILE A 500 1.88 6.03 -48.45
C ILE A 500 2.40 5.08 -49.52
N ILE A 501 2.93 3.91 -49.15
CA ILE A 501 2.97 2.75 -50.04
C ILE A 501 2.52 1.52 -49.25
N ILE A 502 1.52 0.87 -49.82
CA ILE A 502 0.92 -0.40 -49.46
C ILE A 502 1.58 -1.49 -50.33
N THR A 503 1.50 -2.73 -49.83
CA THR A 503 1.63 -4.06 -50.49
C THR A 503 3.00 -4.70 -50.68
N GLY A 504 2.99 -5.98 -50.29
CA GLY A 504 4.01 -7.03 -50.32
C GLY A 504 3.52 -8.15 -49.41
#